data_AF-A0A651GNB6-F1
#
_entry.id   AF-A0A651GNB6-F1
#
_cell.length_a   1.000
_cell.length_b   1.000
_cell.length_c   1.000
_cell.angle_alpha   90.00
_cell.angle_beta   90.00
_cell.angle_gamma   90.00
#
_symmetry.space_group_name_H-M   'P 1'
#
loop_
_entity.id
_entity.type
_entity.pdbx_description
1 polymer ?
#
loop_
_entity_poly.entity_id
_entity_poly.type
_entity_poly.pdbx_seq_one_letter_code
_entity_poly.pdbx_strand_id
1 'polypeptide(L)'
;MDDDRPAAEQPEFGPSGYLPERASKRARKIVLRAPLGLQWPIAAVVSGLVVVAAGVLFLRGSDAPPPEPWIAVGEVADIGAAQPIDELDVLLVGAGGRLRAFAEASEIGYCEPSNRLETADGRVWNLTGRGLGGTPSLAEHPSLVQDGNAYLDPSRTVPGPPASDEPVEPGCG
;
A
#
# COMPACT_ATOMS: atom_id res chain seq x y z
N MET A 1 -82.39 -42.41 -32.78
CA MET A 1 -81.18 -43.23 -32.64
C MET A 1 -80.09 -42.42 -33.31
N ASP A 2 -79.49 -41.57 -32.49
CA ASP A 2 -78.37 -40.70 -32.80
C ASP A 2 -77.16 -41.50 -33.31
N ASP A 3 -76.51 -41.01 -34.36
CA ASP A 3 -75.05 -41.12 -34.46
C ASP A 3 -74.54 -39.72 -34.86
N ASP A 4 -74.33 -38.94 -33.81
CA ASP A 4 -73.77 -37.60 -33.78
C ASP A 4 -72.24 -37.73 -33.82
N ARG A 5 -71.63 -37.55 -35.01
CA ARG A 5 -70.18 -37.38 -35.14
C ARG A 5 -69.86 -36.32 -36.19
N PRO A 6 -69.47 -35.10 -35.80
CA PRO A 6 -68.94 -34.13 -36.75
C PRO A 6 -67.61 -34.63 -37.30
N ALA A 7 -67.41 -34.42 -38.61
CA ALA A 7 -66.18 -34.72 -39.31
C ALA A 7 -64.99 -34.03 -38.63
N ALA A 8 -63.92 -34.79 -38.35
CA ALA A 8 -62.71 -34.26 -37.77
C ALA A 8 -62.11 -33.15 -38.65
N GLU A 9 -62.09 -31.92 -38.13
CA GLU A 9 -61.30 -30.81 -38.69
C GLU A 9 -59.84 -31.27 -38.79
N GLN A 10 -59.30 -31.26 -40.01
CA GLN A 10 -57.90 -31.52 -40.24
C GLN A 10 -57.08 -30.41 -39.56
N PRO A 11 -56.06 -30.73 -38.77
CA PRO A 11 -55.24 -29.70 -38.13
C PRO A 11 -54.42 -28.97 -39.20
N GLU A 12 -54.70 -27.69 -39.38
CA GLU A 12 -53.93 -26.75 -40.21
C GLU A 12 -52.63 -26.35 -39.49
N PHE A 13 -51.79 -27.34 -39.16
CA PHE A 13 -50.50 -27.13 -38.51
C PHE A 13 -49.40 -27.89 -39.25
N GLY A 14 -48.46 -27.13 -39.83
CA GLY A 14 -47.17 -27.66 -40.30
C GLY A 14 -46.21 -27.95 -39.12
N PRO A 15 -45.00 -28.47 -39.39
CA PRO A 15 -44.08 -28.97 -38.36
C PRO A 15 -43.80 -27.94 -37.26
N SER A 16 -43.83 -28.42 -36.02
CA SER A 16 -43.63 -27.72 -34.76
C SER A 16 -42.62 -26.55 -34.84
N GLY A 17 -43.09 -25.33 -34.61
CA GLY A 17 -42.21 -24.22 -34.23
C GLY A 17 -42.44 -22.85 -34.85
N TYR A 18 -43.34 -22.69 -35.82
CA TYR A 18 -43.58 -21.38 -36.43
C TYR A 18 -44.90 -20.76 -35.98
N LEU A 19 -44.79 -19.57 -35.38
CA LEU A 19 -45.92 -18.72 -35.01
C LEU A 19 -46.73 -18.33 -36.27
N PRO A 20 -48.06 -18.23 -36.17
CA PRO A 20 -48.91 -17.85 -37.29
C PRO A 20 -48.47 -16.52 -37.92
N GLU A 21 -48.58 -16.40 -39.25
CA GLU A 21 -48.13 -15.23 -40.04
C GLU A 21 -48.68 -13.87 -39.54
N ARG A 22 -49.84 -13.94 -38.86
CA ARG A 22 -50.52 -12.79 -38.25
C ARG A 22 -49.85 -12.36 -36.94
N ALA A 23 -49.28 -13.30 -36.20
CA ALA A 23 -48.47 -13.06 -35.00
C ALA A 23 -47.05 -12.63 -35.37
N SER A 24 -46.44 -13.17 -36.44
CA SER A 24 -45.10 -12.77 -36.89
C SER A 24 -45.07 -11.35 -37.48
N LYS A 25 -46.13 -10.90 -38.18
CA LYS A 25 -46.25 -9.50 -38.64
C LYS A 25 -46.48 -8.49 -37.51
N ARG A 26 -47.12 -8.89 -36.40
CA ARG A 26 -47.24 -8.08 -35.17
C ARG A 26 -45.99 -8.12 -34.29
N ALA A 27 -45.22 -9.21 -34.37
CA ALA A 27 -43.89 -9.33 -33.79
C ALA A 27 -42.82 -8.67 -34.70
N ARG A 28 -43.11 -7.49 -35.27
CA ARG A 28 -42.05 -6.60 -35.75
C ARG A 28 -41.21 -6.30 -34.51
N LYS A 29 -40.10 -7.03 -34.41
CA LYS A 29 -38.92 -6.81 -33.58
C LYS A 29 -38.94 -5.35 -33.13
N ILE A 30 -39.49 -5.12 -31.95
CA ILE A 30 -39.39 -3.85 -31.27
C ILE A 30 -37.89 -3.76 -30.98
N VAL A 31 -37.15 -3.20 -31.94
CA VAL A 31 -35.78 -2.77 -31.72
C VAL A 31 -35.93 -1.57 -30.81
N LEU A 32 -36.07 -1.82 -29.51
CA LEU A 32 -35.81 -0.84 -28.45
C LEU A 32 -34.31 -0.55 -28.46
N ARG A 33 -33.84 0.05 -29.54
CA ARG A 33 -32.74 0.98 -29.47
C ARG A 33 -33.40 2.34 -29.43
N ALA A 34 -34.00 2.67 -28.28
CA ALA A 34 -34.05 4.07 -27.91
C ALA A 34 -32.59 4.53 -28.03
N PRO A 35 -32.25 5.46 -28.95
CA PRO A 35 -30.89 5.96 -29.02
C PRO A 35 -30.59 6.43 -27.59
N LEU A 36 -29.56 5.86 -26.97
CA LEU A 36 -29.04 6.40 -25.72
C LEU A 36 -28.82 7.88 -26.01
N GLY A 37 -29.72 8.72 -25.47
CA GLY A 37 -29.76 10.13 -25.83
C GLY A 37 -28.41 10.77 -25.55
N LEU A 38 -28.17 11.96 -26.09
CA LEU A 38 -26.94 12.72 -25.86
C LEU A 38 -26.58 12.85 -24.36
N GLN A 39 -27.56 12.69 -23.47
CA GLN A 39 -27.42 12.55 -22.02
C GLN A 39 -26.40 11.48 -21.55
N TRP A 40 -26.21 10.37 -22.28
CA TRP A 40 -25.29 9.31 -21.88
C TRP A 40 -23.82 9.66 -22.09
N PRO A 41 -23.41 10.17 -23.27
CA PRO A 41 -22.09 10.77 -23.45
C PRO A 41 -21.79 11.88 -22.43
N ILE A 42 -22.76 12.78 -22.18
CA ILE A 42 -22.60 13.87 -21.22
C ILE A 42 -22.39 13.32 -19.81
N ALA A 43 -23.22 12.36 -19.38
CA ALA A 43 -23.07 11.73 -18.08
C ALA A 43 -21.69 11.05 -17.94
N ALA A 44 -21.22 10.34 -18.97
CA ALA A 44 -19.91 9.72 -18.95
C ALA A 44 -18.76 10.74 -18.81
N VAL A 45 -18.84 11.87 -19.52
CA VAL A 45 -17.85 12.96 -19.41
C VAL A 45 -17.87 13.58 -18.02
N VAL A 46 -19.06 13.88 -17.49
CA VAL A 46 -19.22 14.45 -16.14
C VAL A 46 -18.68 13.50 -15.08
N SER A 47 -19.01 12.21 -15.16
CA SER A 47 -18.48 11.19 -14.25
C SER A 47 -16.95 11.08 -14.36
N GLY A 48 -16.40 11.12 -15.58
CA GLY A 48 -14.95 11.14 -15.79
C GLY A 48 -14.28 12.36 -15.14
N LEU A 49 -14.85 13.54 -15.30
CA LEU A 49 -14.36 14.77 -14.66
C LEU A 49 -14.42 14.69 -13.13
N VAL A 50 -15.49 14.12 -12.57
CA VAL A 50 -15.62 13.92 -11.11
C VAL A 50 -14.52 12.98 -10.60
N VAL A 51 -14.26 11.87 -11.29
CA VAL A 51 -13.20 10.92 -10.91
C VAL A 51 -11.83 11.58 -10.98
N VAL A 52 -11.54 12.36 -12.02
CA VAL A 52 -10.28 13.10 -12.15
C VAL A 52 -10.13 14.13 -11.02
N ALA A 53 -11.17 14.92 -10.74
CA ALA A 53 -11.15 15.90 -9.66
C ALA A 53 -10.93 15.24 -8.29
N ALA A 54 -11.64 14.14 -8.02
CA ALA A 54 -11.46 13.36 -6.80
C ALA A 54 -10.04 12.78 -6.69
N GLY A 55 -9.49 12.25 -7.80
CA GLY A 55 -8.12 11.75 -7.85
C GLY A 55 -7.08 12.83 -7.57
N VAL A 56 -7.23 14.01 -8.16
CA VAL A 56 -6.32 15.15 -7.90
C VAL A 56 -6.40 15.63 -6.45
N LEU A 57 -7.61 15.72 -5.89
CA LEU A 57 -7.79 16.12 -4.49
C LEU A 57 -7.22 15.07 -3.53
N PHE A 58 -7.41 13.79 -3.82
CA PHE A 58 -6.85 12.69 -3.05
C PHE A 58 -5.32 12.74 -3.06
N LEU A 59 -4.70 12.91 -4.23
CA LEU A 59 -3.25 13.04 -4.35
C LEU A 59 -2.72 14.24 -3.57
N ARG A 60 -3.37 15.41 -3.66
CA ARG A 60 -2.99 16.60 -2.88
C ARG A 60 -3.17 16.44 -1.37
N GLY A 61 -4.10 15.58 -0.94
CA GLY A 61 -4.32 15.27 0.47
C GLY A 61 -3.41 14.17 1.02
N SER A 62 -2.67 13.47 0.14
CA SER A 62 -1.78 12.38 0.53
C SER A 62 -0.47 12.87 1.13
N ASP A 63 -0.15 14.16 0.96
CA ASP A 63 1.06 14.81 1.48
C ASP A 63 0.95 15.18 2.98
N ALA A 64 -0.13 14.79 3.65
CA ALA A 64 -0.30 15.07 5.07
C ALA A 64 0.68 14.20 5.89
N PRO A 65 1.44 14.79 6.83
CA PRO A 65 2.30 14.03 7.73
C PRO A 65 1.50 12.92 8.44
N PRO A 66 2.14 11.79 8.77
CA PRO A 66 1.52 10.78 9.59
C PRO A 66 1.00 11.40 10.89
N PRO A 67 -0.21 11.03 11.37
CA PRO A 67 -0.74 11.55 12.62
C PRO A 67 0.09 11.05 13.81
N GLU A 68 -0.14 11.59 15.01
CA GLU A 68 0.43 11.05 16.24
C GLU A 68 0.24 9.52 16.33
N PRO A 69 1.21 8.76 16.87
CA PRO A 69 2.39 9.20 17.64
C PRO A 69 3.64 9.52 16.80
N TRP A 70 3.52 9.58 15.47
CA TRP A 70 4.68 9.79 14.59
C TRP A 70 5.20 11.23 14.69
N ILE A 71 6.51 11.38 14.83
CA ILE A 71 7.20 12.66 14.83
C ILE A 71 8.17 12.75 13.66
N ALA A 72 8.23 13.91 13.02
CA ALA A 72 9.19 14.20 11.98
C ALA A 72 10.58 14.41 12.61
N VAL A 73 11.60 13.75 12.05
CA VAL A 73 12.98 13.84 12.54
C VAL A 73 13.96 14.46 11.54
N GLY A 74 13.50 14.75 10.32
CA GLY A 74 14.27 15.48 9.31
C GLY A 74 14.07 14.93 7.91
N GLU A 75 14.74 15.53 6.92
CA GLU A 75 14.79 15.00 5.56
C GLU A 75 15.76 13.82 5.47
N VAL A 76 15.37 12.77 4.77
CA VAL A 76 16.23 11.59 4.56
C VAL A 76 17.51 11.94 3.81
N ALA A 77 17.50 13.00 3.00
CA ALA A 77 18.67 13.48 2.28
C ALA A 77 19.76 14.06 3.20
N ASP A 78 19.38 14.54 4.38
CA ASP A 78 20.29 15.11 5.38
C ASP A 78 20.83 14.04 6.35
N ILE A 79 20.16 12.89 6.42
CA ILE A 79 20.60 11.75 7.24
C ILE A 79 21.77 11.08 6.52
N GLY A 80 22.96 11.20 7.12
CA GLY A 80 24.16 10.47 6.69
C GLY A 80 24.06 8.96 6.91
N ALA A 81 25.20 8.28 7.03
CA ALA A 81 25.20 6.85 7.35
C ALA A 81 24.57 6.56 8.71
N ALA A 82 24.88 7.40 9.70
CA ALA A 82 24.15 7.47 10.97
C ALA A 82 24.11 8.91 11.50
N GLN A 83 23.05 9.24 12.22
CA GLN A 83 22.82 10.56 12.81
C GLN A 83 22.17 10.42 14.19
N PRO A 84 22.83 10.87 15.27
CA PRO A 84 22.21 10.91 16.59
C PRO A 84 21.18 12.04 16.70
N ILE A 85 20.15 11.81 17.50
CA ILE A 85 19.16 12.80 17.92
C ILE A 85 19.13 12.78 19.45
N ASP A 86 19.92 13.65 20.05
CA ASP A 86 20.18 13.67 21.49
C ASP A 86 18.90 13.94 22.30
N GLU A 87 17.98 14.77 21.78
CA GLU A 87 16.74 15.11 22.49
C GLU A 87 15.79 13.92 22.64
N LEU A 88 15.91 12.92 21.76
CA LEU A 88 15.09 11.71 21.76
C LEU A 88 15.85 10.47 22.23
N ASP A 89 17.16 10.61 22.47
CA ASP A 89 18.08 9.49 22.69
C ASP A 89 17.98 8.41 21.59
N VAL A 90 18.02 8.86 20.33
CA VAL A 90 17.85 8.00 19.15
C VAL A 90 19.07 8.06 18.24
N LEU A 91 19.43 6.94 17.62
CA LEU A 91 20.33 6.91 16.47
C LEU A 91 19.54 6.57 15.20
N LEU A 92 19.50 7.49 14.24
CA LEU A 92 19.02 7.21 12.89
C LEU A 92 20.13 6.56 12.07
N VAL A 93 19.81 5.48 11.35
CA VAL A 93 20.75 4.78 10.47
C VAL A 93 20.12 4.58 9.11
N GLY A 94 20.77 5.14 8.09
CA GLY A 94 20.42 4.96 6.68
C GLY A 94 21.25 3.86 6.04
N ALA A 95 20.69 2.67 5.82
CA ALA A 95 21.42 1.54 5.24
C ALA A 95 20.56 0.74 4.25
N GLY A 96 21.11 0.49 3.05
CA GLY A 96 20.45 -0.34 2.03
C GLY A 96 19.10 0.21 1.56
N GLY A 97 18.96 1.55 1.50
CA GLY A 97 17.72 2.23 1.12
C GLY A 97 16.62 2.16 2.20
N ARG A 98 16.99 1.86 3.44
CA ARG A 98 16.07 1.82 4.59
C ARG A 98 16.57 2.75 5.68
N LEU A 99 15.62 3.40 6.34
CA LEU A 99 15.84 4.10 7.59
C LEU A 99 15.56 3.16 8.76
N ARG A 100 16.38 3.25 9.80
CA ARG A 100 16.15 2.63 11.11
C ARG A 100 16.36 3.67 12.19
N ALA A 101 15.62 3.55 13.29
CA ALA A 101 15.75 4.43 14.45
C ALA A 101 15.99 3.59 15.69
N PHE A 102 17.23 3.54 16.19
CA PHE A 102 17.57 2.78 17.39
C PHE A 102 17.33 3.62 18.63
N ALA A 103 16.68 3.02 19.63
CA ALA A 103 16.39 3.65 20.92
C ALA A 103 17.59 3.55 21.86
N GLU A 104 17.73 4.52 22.76
CA GLU A 104 18.79 4.57 23.79
C GLU A 104 20.19 4.46 23.17
N ALA A 105 20.41 5.23 22.10
CA ALA A 105 21.52 5.02 21.18
C ALA A 105 22.24 6.32 20.75
N SER A 106 21.94 7.47 21.38
CA SER A 106 22.56 8.76 21.00
C SER A 106 24.09 8.78 21.13
N GLU A 107 24.64 7.99 22.06
CA GLU A 107 26.09 7.84 22.27
C GLU A 107 26.83 6.96 21.25
N ILE A 108 26.08 6.29 20.36
CA ILE A 108 26.63 5.31 19.41
C ILE A 108 27.06 6.03 18.14
N GLY A 109 28.32 5.83 17.74
CA GLY A 109 28.90 6.41 16.53
C GLY A 109 28.90 5.43 15.36
N TYR A 110 28.85 5.97 14.13
CA TYR A 110 29.15 5.19 12.92
C TYR A 110 30.65 5.17 12.66
N CYS A 111 31.20 3.96 12.54
CA CYS A 111 32.57 3.73 12.14
C CYS A 111 32.64 3.35 10.66
N GLU A 112 33.10 4.27 9.82
CA GLU A 112 33.23 4.07 8.38
C GLU A 112 34.22 2.94 8.00
N PRO A 113 35.44 2.82 8.59
CA PRO A 113 36.37 1.74 8.28
C PRO A 113 35.83 0.33 8.50
N SER A 114 35.09 0.09 9.58
CA SER A 114 34.48 -1.21 9.88
C SER A 114 33.07 -1.35 9.32
N ASN A 115 32.47 -0.25 8.85
CA ASN A 115 31.07 -0.13 8.45
C ASN A 115 30.11 -0.64 9.53
N ARG A 116 30.33 -0.20 10.77
CA ARG A 116 29.61 -0.65 11.97
C ARG A 116 29.21 0.52 12.85
N LEU A 117 28.35 0.22 13.81
CA LEU A 117 28.01 1.13 14.90
C LEU A 117 28.86 0.74 16.10
N GLU A 118 29.50 1.70 16.74
CA GLU A 118 30.48 1.47 17.79
C GLU A 118 30.36 2.54 18.87
N THR A 119 30.64 2.17 20.11
CA THR A 119 30.77 3.09 21.24
C THR A 119 32.22 3.12 21.72
N ALA A 120 32.61 4.19 22.42
CA ALA A 120 33.96 4.36 22.93
C ALA A 120 34.39 3.29 23.96
N ASP A 121 33.44 2.58 24.57
CA ASP A 121 33.68 1.45 25.47
C ASP A 121 33.91 0.12 24.74
N GLY A 122 33.87 0.12 23.41
CA GLY A 122 34.16 -1.05 22.57
C GLY A 122 32.97 -1.95 22.29
N ARG A 123 31.73 -1.56 22.62
CA ARG A 123 30.55 -2.28 22.12
C ARG A 123 30.37 -2.07 20.63
N VAL A 124 29.92 -3.10 19.92
CA VAL A 124 29.85 -3.12 18.47
C VAL A 124 28.52 -3.69 17.99
N TRP A 125 27.92 -3.02 17.01
CA TRP A 125 26.74 -3.48 16.28
C TRP A 125 26.96 -3.39 14.78
N ASN A 126 26.23 -4.20 14.02
CA ASN A 126 26.08 -3.94 12.59
C ASN A 126 25.01 -2.85 12.34
N LEU A 127 24.87 -2.40 11.09
CA LEU A 127 23.88 -1.39 10.70
C LEU A 127 22.40 -1.83 10.84
N THR A 128 22.15 -3.09 11.21
CA THR A 128 20.79 -3.58 11.53
C THR A 128 20.48 -3.53 13.03
N GLY A 129 21.39 -2.98 13.84
CA GLY A 129 21.29 -2.95 15.30
C GLY A 129 21.56 -4.29 15.96
N ARG A 130 22.08 -5.28 15.22
CA ARG A 130 22.49 -6.57 15.80
C ARG A 130 23.78 -6.36 16.57
N GLY A 131 23.75 -6.65 17.86
CA GLY A 131 24.93 -6.65 18.69
C GLY A 131 25.87 -7.80 18.33
N LEU A 132 27.18 -7.52 18.37
CA LEU A 132 28.25 -8.43 18.01
C LEU A 132 29.20 -8.62 19.21
N GLY A 133 29.95 -9.72 19.25
CA GLY A 133 30.90 -10.01 20.33
C GLY A 133 30.24 -10.11 21.72
N GLY A 134 28.99 -10.57 21.79
CA GLY A 134 28.22 -10.63 23.04
C GLY A 134 27.56 -9.30 23.46
N THR A 135 27.69 -8.24 22.65
CA THR A 135 26.96 -6.99 22.84
C THR A 135 25.44 -7.22 22.69
N PRO A 136 24.58 -6.70 23.58
CA PRO A 136 23.14 -6.74 23.40
C PRO A 136 22.69 -5.97 22.14
N SER A 137 21.77 -6.52 21.36
CA SER A 137 21.21 -5.82 20.19
C SER A 137 20.35 -4.63 20.59
N LEU A 138 20.33 -3.61 19.74
CA LEU A 138 19.57 -2.39 19.93
C LEU A 138 18.08 -2.63 19.71
N ALA A 139 17.25 -2.01 20.55
CA ALA A 139 15.82 -1.89 20.29
C ALA A 139 15.57 -0.82 19.22
N GLU A 140 14.54 -1.00 18.40
CA GLU A 140 14.22 -0.10 17.29
C GLU A 140 12.87 0.58 17.51
N HIS A 141 12.82 1.91 17.39
CA HIS A 141 11.56 2.62 17.19
C HIS A 141 11.02 2.35 15.79
N PRO A 142 9.72 2.09 15.63
CA PRO A 142 9.10 2.06 14.31
C PRO A 142 9.43 3.34 13.55
N SER A 143 9.87 3.20 12.30
CA SER A 143 10.24 4.32 11.44
C SER A 143 9.58 4.18 10.06
N LEU A 144 9.32 5.30 9.42
CA LEU A 144 8.84 5.36 8.04
C LEU A 144 9.43 6.55 7.30
N VAL A 145 9.35 6.51 5.98
CA VAL A 145 9.69 7.63 5.11
C VAL A 145 8.46 8.00 4.30
N GLN A 146 8.08 9.28 4.35
CA GLN A 146 6.99 9.83 3.56
C GLN A 146 7.44 11.17 2.97
N ASP A 147 7.30 11.32 1.65
CA ASP A 147 7.64 12.54 0.91
C ASP A 147 9.06 13.07 1.20
N GLY A 148 10.02 12.16 1.32
CA GLY A 148 11.42 12.48 1.62
C GLY A 148 11.72 12.80 3.09
N ASN A 149 10.70 12.83 3.95
CA ASN A 149 10.85 13.07 5.38
C ASN A 149 10.88 11.75 6.16
N ALA A 150 11.79 11.68 7.12
CA ALA A 150 11.90 10.62 8.10
C ALA A 150 10.94 10.87 9.26
N TYR A 151 10.20 9.83 9.64
CA TYR A 151 9.35 9.84 10.82
C TYR A 151 9.67 8.64 11.69
N LEU A 152 9.53 8.81 13.00
CA LEU A 152 9.59 7.70 13.96
C LEU A 152 8.45 7.80 14.98
N ASP A 153 8.10 6.66 15.55
CA ASP A 153 7.15 6.52 16.66
C ASP A 153 7.94 6.27 17.96
N PRO A 154 8.13 7.30 18.81
CA PRO A 154 8.95 7.17 20.02
C PRO A 154 8.19 6.46 21.15
N SER A 155 6.88 6.22 20.99
CA SER A 155 6.03 5.67 22.06
C SER A 155 6.24 4.18 22.32
N ARG A 156 6.94 3.50 21.42
CA ARG A 156 7.19 2.06 21.51
C ARG A 156 8.49 1.68 20.84
N THR A 157 9.01 0.53 21.25
CA THR A 157 10.18 -0.10 20.64
C THR A 157 9.86 -1.54 20.25
N VAL A 158 10.64 -2.05 19.30
CA VAL A 158 10.64 -3.45 18.87
C VAL A 158 12.01 -4.04 19.24
N PRO A 159 12.08 -5.24 19.82
CA PRO A 159 13.36 -5.88 20.12
C PRO A 159 14.21 -6.05 18.87
N GLY A 160 15.50 -5.77 19.00
CA GLY A 160 16.47 -6.03 17.95
C GLY A 160 16.62 -7.51 17.60
N PRO A 161 17.30 -7.83 16.49
CA PRO A 161 17.60 -9.21 16.15
C PRO A 161 18.47 -9.88 17.23
N PRO A 162 18.50 -11.22 17.34
CA PRO A 162 19.37 -11.90 18.31
C PRO A 162 20.83 -11.48 18.19
N ALA A 163 21.52 -11.24 19.31
CA ALA A 163 22.94 -10.91 19.30
C ALA A 163 23.79 -12.05 18.72
N SER A 164 24.99 -11.73 18.26
CA SER A 164 26.02 -12.70 17.88
C SER A 164 27.10 -12.78 18.95
N ASP A 165 27.47 -14.00 19.31
CA ASP A 165 28.59 -14.28 20.21
C ASP A 165 29.94 -14.36 19.46
N GLU A 166 29.94 -14.22 18.14
CA GLU A 166 31.18 -14.23 17.35
C GLU A 166 32.06 -13.05 17.77
N PRO A 167 33.32 -13.31 18.19
CA PRO A 167 34.23 -12.27 18.63
C PRO A 167 34.44 -11.23 17.53
N VAL A 168 34.43 -9.96 17.93
CA VAL A 168 34.62 -8.84 17.02
C VAL A 168 35.41 -7.74 17.71
N GLU A 169 36.34 -7.14 16.98
CA GLU A 169 37.08 -5.96 17.44
C GLU A 169 36.45 -4.67 16.86
N PRO A 170 36.39 -3.57 17.64
CA PRO A 170 36.03 -2.25 17.15
C PRO A 170 37.00 -1.76 16.05
N GLY A 171 36.48 -1.00 15.09
CA GLY A 171 37.26 -0.43 14.00
C GLY A 171 37.75 0.99 14.24
N CYS A 172 37.05 1.77 15.06
CA CYS A 172 37.29 3.22 15.25
C CYS A 172 37.77 3.58 16.67
N GLY A 173 38.30 2.59 17.41
CA GLY A 173 38.73 2.73 18.81
C GLY A 173 39.57 3.97 19.13
#